data_AF-A0A419J544-F1
#
_entry.id   AF-A0A419J544-F1
#
_cell.length_a   1.000
_cell.length_b   1.000
_cell.length_c   1.000
_cell.angle_alpha   90.00
_cell.angle_beta   90.00
_cell.angle_gamma   90.00
#
_symmetry.space_group_name_H-M   'P 1'
#
loop_
_entity.id
_entity.type
_entity.pdbx_description
1 polymer ?
#
loop_
_entity_poly.entity_id
_entity_poly.type
_entity_poly.pdbx_seq_one_letter_code
_entity_poly.pdbx_strand_id
1 'polypeptide(L)' 'MKFPPTEYIFAAIALILFTIAARDYFKAGNTISIACKIRLRLAVIFIIVAIGLFILHNFIGK' A
#
# COMPACT_ATOMS: atom_id res chain seq x y z
N MET A 1 6.72 -10.01 -23.73
CA MET A 1 6.56 -8.90 -22.78
C MET A 1 6.47 -9.49 -21.38
N LYS A 2 7.46 -9.26 -20.51
CA LYS A 2 7.46 -9.76 -19.13
C LYS A 2 6.64 -8.77 -18.32
N PHE A 3 5.43 -9.15 -17.90
CA PHE A 3 4.60 -8.30 -17.06
C PHE A 3 5.38 -7.93 -15.79
N PRO A 4 5.35 -6.66 -15.35
CA PRO A 4 5.97 -6.30 -14.08
C PRO A 4 5.34 -7.15 -12.98
N PRO A 5 6.14 -7.70 -12.04
CA PRO A 5 5.61 -8.61 -11.04
C PRO A 5 4.52 -7.89 -10.24
N THR A 6 3.34 -8.50 -10.11
CA THR A 6 2.13 -7.87 -9.58
C THR A 6 2.34 -7.27 -8.18
N GLU A 7 3.28 -7.82 -7.41
CA GLU A 7 3.80 -7.29 -6.14
C GLU A 7 4.26 -5.82 -6.22
N TYR A 8 4.91 -5.39 -7.30
CA TYR A 8 5.37 -4.00 -7.49
C TYR A 8 4.20 -3.05 -7.75
N ILE A 9 3.15 -3.51 -8.43
CA ILE A 9 1.95 -2.72 -8.69
C ILE A 9 1.23 -2.43 -7.36
N PHE A 10 1.07 -3.46 -6.52
CA PHE A 10 0.45 -3.30 -5.20
C PHE A 10 1.30 -2.44 -4.26
N ALA A 11 2.62 -2.58 -4.28
CA ALA A 11 3.53 -1.73 -3.53
C ALA A 11 3.44 -0.25 -3.96
N ALA A 12 3.36 0.03 -5.26
CA ALA A 12 3.19 1.38 -5.79
C ALA A 12 1.85 2.00 -5.35
N ILE A 13 0.75 1.24 -5.43
CA ILE A 13 -0.57 1.69 -4.97
C ILE A 13 -0.56 2.00 -3.47
N ALA A 14 0.06 1.14 -2.66
CA ALA A 14 0.20 1.36 -1.23
C ALA A 14 0.99 2.65 -0.92
N LEU A 15 2.10 2.88 -1.63
CA LEU A 15 2.93 4.08 -1.48
C LEU A 15 2.13 5.36 -1.80
N ILE A 16 1.32 5.33 -2.87
CA ILE A 16 0.46 6.47 -3.27
C ILE A 16 -0.60 6.74 -2.20
N LEU A 17 -1.29 5.70 -1.72
CA LEU A 17 -2.30 5.83 -0.66
C LEU A 17 -1.69 6.37 0.64
N PHE A 18 -0.48 5.91 0.97
CA PHE A 18 0.26 6.37 2.14
C PHE A 18 0.68 7.85 2.00
N THR A 19 1.20 8.27 0.84
CA THR A 19 1.59 9.68 0.62
C THR A 19 0.38 10.62 0.63
N ILE A 20 -0.76 10.20 0.10
CA ILE A 20 -2.01 10.97 0.18
C ILE A 20 -2.48 11.07 1.64
N ALA A 21 -2.50 9.96 2.37
CA ALA A 21 -2.89 9.95 3.78
C ALA A 21 -1.94 10.81 4.64
N ALA A 22 -0.64 10.73 4.42
CA ALA A 22 0.35 11.55 5.10
C ALA A 22 0.17 13.04 4.79
N ARG A 23 -0.07 13.40 3.52
CA ARG A 23 -0.38 14.78 3.11
C ARG A 23 -1.63 15.30 3.80
N ASP A 24 -2.71 14.51 3.81
CA ASP A 24 -3.96 14.90 4.49
C ASP A 24 -3.75 15.05 6.01
N TYR A 25 -2.95 14.18 6.62
CA TYR A 25 -2.59 14.26 8.03
C TYR A 25 -1.83 15.55 8.35
N PHE A 26 -0.79 15.87 7.56
CA PHE A 26 -0.01 17.10 7.70
C PHE A 26 -0.86 18.36 7.46
N LYS A 27 -1.79 18.32 6.49
CA LYS A 27 -2.68 19.45 6.19
C LYS A 27 -3.76 19.65 7.25
N ALA A 28 -4.23 18.58 7.88
CA ALA A 28 -5.24 18.63 8.94
C ALA A 28 -4.65 18.94 10.33
N GLY A 29 -3.33 18.89 10.49
CA GLY A 29 -2.59 19.26 11.70
C GLY A 29 -2.76 18.31 12.89
N ASN A 30 -4.00 18.13 13.37
CA ASN A 30 -4.35 17.28 14.51
C ASN A 30 -5.74 16.60 14.42
N THR A 31 -6.58 16.97 13.44
CA THR A 31 -7.88 16.32 13.23
C THR A 31 -7.74 15.19 12.20
N ILE A 32 -7.47 13.98 12.68
CA ILE A 32 -7.45 12.79 11.82
C ILE A 32 -8.86 12.54 11.31
N SER A 33 -9.14 12.99 10.09
CA SER A 33 -10.41 12.69 9.43
C SER A 33 -10.57 11.17 9.28
N ILE A 34 -11.79 10.67 9.46
CA ILE A 34 -12.14 9.25 9.28
C ILE A 34 -11.64 8.74 7.92
N ALA A 35 -11.70 9.59 6.89
CA ALA A 35 -11.16 9.30 5.57
C ALA A 35 -9.64 9.01 5.56
N CYS A 36 -8.85 9.76 6.35
CA CYS A 36 -7.41 9.53 6.49
C CYS A 36 -7.12 8.19 7.16
N LYS A 37 -7.87 7.84 8.22
CA LYS A 37 -7.77 6.52 8.88
C LYS A 37 -8.09 5.38 7.92
N ILE A 38 -9.14 5.52 7.12
CA ILE A 38 -9.52 4.51 6.13
C ILE A 38 -8.44 4.36 5.05
N ARG A 39 -7.91 5.47 4.51
CA ARG A 39 -6.82 5.45 3.52
C ARG A 39 -5.56 4.77 4.06
N LEU A 40 -5.18 5.06 5.31
CA LEU A 40 -4.04 4.44 5.96
C LEU A 40 -4.26 2.92 6.16
N ARG A 41 -5.45 2.52 6.61
CA ARG A 41 -5.81 1.12 6.81
C ARG A 41 -5.80 0.36 5.48
N LEU A 42 -6.27 0.99 4.40
CA LEU A 42 -6.21 0.44 3.04
C LEU A 42 -4.76 0.26 2.58
N ALA A 43 -3.90 1.27 2.78
CA ALA A 43 -2.48 1.19 2.44
C ALA A 43 -1.80 0.00 3.16
N VAL A 44 -2.09 -0.21 4.44
CA VAL A 44 -1.57 -1.36 5.21
C VAL A 44 -2.03 -2.69 4.61
N ILE A 45 -3.32 -2.82 4.26
CA ILE A 45 -3.84 -4.04 3.62
C ILE A 45 -3.11 -4.31 2.30
N PHE A 46 -2.91 -3.29 1.46
CA PHE A 46 -2.19 -3.43 0.20
C PHE A 46 -0.73 -3.84 0.38
N ILE A 47 -0.05 -3.35 1.43
CA ILE A 47 1.32 -3.79 1.77
C ILE A 47 1.33 -5.27 2.18
N ILE A 48 0.40 -5.70 3.03
CA ILE A 48 0.32 -7.09 3.49
C ILE A 48 0.09 -8.03 2.30
N VAL A 49 -0.80 -7.65 1.38
CA VAL A 49 -1.06 -8.42 0.15
C VAL A 49 0.18 -8.47 -0.74
N ALA A 50 0.89 -7.36 -0.92
CA ALA A 50 2.13 -7.32 -1.70
C ALA A 50 3.20 -8.24 -1.11
N ILE A 51 3.39 -8.22 0.22
CA ILE A 51 4.33 -9.11 0.92
C ILE A 51 3.91 -10.58 0.78
N GLY A 52 2.62 -10.88 0.94
CA GLY A 52 2.09 -12.24 0.78
C GLY A 52 2.33 -12.78 -0.63
N LEU A 53 2.09 -11.97 -1.67
CA LEU A 53 2.38 -12.31 -3.06
C LEU A 53 3.88 -12.53 -3.30
N PHE A 54 4.73 -11.66 -2.73
CA PHE A 54 6.19 -11.79 -2.85
C PHE A 54 6.72 -13.09 -2.22
N ILE A 55 6.18 -13.45 -1.04
CA ILE A 55 6.51 -14.71 -0.38
C ILE A 55 6.02 -15.88 -1.23
N LEU A 56 4.76 -15.87 -1.67
CA LEU A 56 4.19 -16.92 -2.50
C LEU A 56 4.97 -17.12 -3.81
N HIS A 57 5.40 -16.02 -4.46
CA HIS A 57 6.21 -16.05 -5.67
C HIS A 57 7.60 -16.63 -5.42
N ASN A 58 8.23 -16.33 -4.27
CA ASN A 58 9.49 -16.97 -3.86
C ASN A 58 9.34 -18.46 -3.53
N PHE A 59 8.18 -18.89 -3.01
CA PHE A 59 7.91 -20.30 -2.72
C PHE A 59 7.59 -21.11 -3.98
N ILE A 60 6.84 -20.53 -4.93
CA ILE A 60 6.49 -21.16 -6.22
C ILE A 60 7.65 -21.11 -7.21
N GLY A 61 8.52 -20.10 -7.12
CA GLY A 61 9.70 -19.96 -7.97
C GLY A 61 10.89 -20.85 -7.58
N LYS A 62 10.74 -21.71 -6.56
CA LYS A 62 11.67 -22.79 -6.20
C LYS A 62 11.22 -24.10 -6.82
#